data_AF-F7RK47-F1
#
_entry.id   AF-F7RK47-F1
#
_cell.length_a   1.000
_cell.length_b   1.000
_cell.length_c   1.000
_cell.angle_alpha   90.00
_cell.angle_beta   90.00
_cell.angle_gamma   90.00
#
_symmetry.space_group_name_H-M   'P 1'
#
loop_
_entity.id
_entity.type
_entity.pdbx_description
1 polymer ?
#
loop_
_entity_poly.entity_id
_entity_poly.type
_entity_poly.pdbx_seq_one_letter_code
_entity_poly.pdbx_strand_id
1 'polypeptide(L)'
;MTSARRQLIDANATPFYHVINRCVRRAFLCGEDKLTGRSYEHRRGWIVDKIKALSAIFCIDICAYAVMSNHYHLVLKIDRRQGKIVNAKRHYQPLASNH
;
A
#
# COMPACT_ATOMS: atom_id res chain seq x y z
N MET A 1 10.37 22.13 6.83
CA MET A 1 9.37 21.74 7.86
C MET A 1 8.74 20.42 7.47
N THR A 2 8.57 19.50 8.41
CA THR A 2 7.82 18.24 8.21
C THR A 2 6.34 18.48 8.48
N SER A 3 5.49 18.41 7.46
CA SER A 3 4.03 18.46 7.63
C SER A 3 3.51 17.14 8.19
N ALA A 4 2.47 17.19 9.02
CA ALA A 4 1.86 15.98 9.57
C ALA A 4 1.22 15.16 8.44
N ARG A 5 1.40 13.82 8.44
CA ARG A 5 0.88 12.95 7.36
C ARG A 5 -0.62 13.11 7.09
N ARG A 6 -1.41 13.43 8.12
CA ARG A 6 -2.86 13.68 7.99
C ARG A 6 -3.18 14.89 7.09
N GLN A 7 -2.25 15.83 6.95
CA GLN A 7 -2.42 17.04 6.15
C GLN A 7 -1.94 16.87 4.71
N LEU A 8 -1.34 15.72 4.37
CA LEU A 8 -0.81 15.44 3.03
C LEU A 8 -1.87 14.85 2.08
N ILE A 9 -3.02 14.43 2.62
CA ILE A 9 -4.05 13.71 1.90
C ILE A 9 -5.36 14.48 2.01
N ASP A 10 -5.92 14.88 0.87
CA ASP A 10 -7.26 15.44 0.76
C ASP A 10 -8.07 14.68 -0.30
N ALA A 11 -8.87 13.73 0.18
CA ALA A 11 -9.72 12.90 -0.67
C ALA A 11 -10.88 13.66 -1.34
N ASN A 12 -11.12 14.93 -0.99
CA ASN A 12 -12.08 15.79 -1.69
C ASN A 12 -11.43 16.51 -2.88
N ALA A 13 -10.16 16.88 -2.77
CA ALA A 13 -9.41 17.48 -3.88
C ALA A 13 -9.09 16.45 -4.97
N THR A 14 -8.57 15.28 -4.58
CA THR A 14 -8.32 14.18 -5.52
C THR A 14 -8.38 12.83 -4.82
N PRO A 15 -8.97 11.79 -5.44
CA PRO A 15 -8.88 10.44 -4.93
C PRO A 15 -7.56 9.75 -5.31
N PHE A 16 -6.76 10.33 -6.23
CA PHE A 16 -5.56 9.70 -6.79
C PHE A 16 -4.27 10.19 -6.12
N TYR A 17 -3.40 9.24 -5.78
CA TYR A 17 -2.14 9.51 -5.10
C TYR A 17 -1.00 8.67 -5.66
N HIS A 18 0.14 9.32 -5.93
CA HIS A 18 1.40 8.64 -6.22
C HIS A 18 2.19 8.50 -4.93
N VAL A 19 2.40 7.26 -4.48
CA VAL A 19 3.19 6.95 -3.29
C VAL A 19 4.46 6.19 -3.67
N ILE A 20 5.54 6.51 -2.96
CA ILE A 20 6.86 5.96 -3.21
C ILE A 20 7.44 5.53 -1.88
N ASN A 21 8.04 4.33 -1.85
CA ASN A 21 8.86 3.90 -0.72
C ASN A 21 10.19 3.38 -1.25
N ARG A 22 11.28 3.80 -0.61
CA ARG A 22 12.64 3.46 -1.00
C ARG A 22 13.39 2.87 0.20
N CYS A 23 14.04 1.74 -0.02
CA CYS A 23 15.03 1.19 0.87
C CYS A 23 16.30 2.04 0.85
N VAL A 24 16.87 2.27 2.03
CA VAL A 24 18.13 3.01 2.23
C VAL A 24 19.25 2.03 2.63
N ARG A 25 20.49 2.53 2.73
CA ARG A 25 21.65 1.77 3.23
C ARG A 25 21.89 0.44 2.49
N ARG A 26 21.73 0.44 1.16
CA ARG A 26 21.91 -0.73 0.29
C ARG A 26 21.02 -1.94 0.64
N ALA A 27 19.88 -1.71 1.28
CA ALA A 27 18.83 -2.73 1.31
C ALA A 27 18.15 -2.83 -0.06
N PHE A 28 17.97 -4.06 -0.53
CA PHE A 28 17.33 -4.38 -1.81
C PHE A 28 15.97 -5.03 -1.56
N LEU A 29 14.93 -4.47 -2.19
CA LEU A 29 13.61 -5.09 -2.28
C LEU A 29 13.67 -6.32 -3.18
N CYS A 30 14.31 -6.18 -4.34
CA CYS A 30 14.53 -7.21 -5.35
C CYS A 30 15.76 -6.85 -6.21
N GLY A 31 16.02 -7.58 -7.29
CA GLY A 31 17.22 -7.41 -8.11
C GLY A 31 18.48 -7.96 -7.47
N GLU A 32 19.62 -7.62 -8.07
CA GLU A 32 20.92 -8.15 -7.71
C GLU A 32 21.80 -7.09 -7.02
N ASP A 33 22.43 -7.46 -5.91
CA ASP A 33 23.46 -6.63 -5.29
C ASP A 33 24.80 -6.83 -6.00
N LYS A 34 25.17 -5.88 -6.86
CA LYS A 34 26.37 -5.95 -7.70
C LYS A 34 27.69 -6.15 -6.95
N LEU A 35 27.76 -5.81 -5.65
CA LEU A 35 28.99 -6.02 -4.87
C LEU A 35 29.12 -7.47 -4.40
N THR A 36 28.01 -8.08 -3.99
CA THR A 36 28.00 -9.43 -3.38
C THR A 36 27.57 -10.51 -4.36
N GLY A 37 27.03 -10.13 -5.53
CA GLY A 37 26.43 -11.03 -6.51
C GLY A 37 25.10 -11.65 -6.03
N ARG A 38 24.59 -11.24 -4.86
CA ARG A 38 23.40 -11.86 -4.28
C ARG A 38 22.14 -11.37 -4.97
N SER A 39 21.37 -12.31 -5.51
CA SER A 39 20.07 -12.04 -6.13
C SER A 39 18.92 -12.12 -5.13
N TYR A 40 18.08 -11.08 -5.13
CA TYR A 40 16.82 -10.98 -4.40
C TYR A 40 15.62 -10.95 -5.34
N GLU A 41 15.81 -11.28 -6.62
CA GLU A 41 14.79 -11.13 -7.67
C GLU A 41 13.52 -11.94 -7.39
N HIS A 42 13.65 -13.09 -6.72
CA HIS A 42 12.54 -13.93 -6.26
C HIS A 42 11.49 -13.16 -5.41
N ARG A 43 11.88 -12.05 -4.77
CA ARG A 43 10.98 -11.23 -3.95
C ARG A 43 10.03 -10.35 -4.76
N ARG A 44 10.33 -10.08 -6.04
CA ARG A 44 9.53 -9.16 -6.87
C ARG A 44 8.08 -9.61 -6.95
N GLY A 45 7.84 -10.90 -7.23
CA GLY A 45 6.50 -11.47 -7.30
C GLY A 45 5.76 -11.29 -5.97
N TRP A 46 6.41 -11.66 -4.86
CA TRP A 46 5.83 -11.56 -3.52
C TRP A 46 5.46 -10.12 -3.14
N ILE A 47 6.27 -9.15 -3.54
CA ILE A 47 5.98 -7.72 -3.32
C ILE A 47 4.72 -7.31 -4.09
N VAL A 48 4.62 -7.70 -5.36
CA VAL A 48 3.45 -7.40 -6.20
C VAL A 48 2.19 -8.05 -5.64
N ASP A 49 2.26 -9.32 -5.23
CA ASP A 49 1.13 -10.04 -4.67
C ASP A 49 0.68 -9.41 -3.34
N LYS A 50 1.63 -9.00 -2.50
CA LYS A 50 1.33 -8.31 -1.25
C LYS A 50 0.65 -6.96 -1.49
N ILE A 51 1.12 -6.18 -2.47
CA ILE A 51 0.51 -4.91 -2.87
C ILE A 51 -0.96 -5.14 -3.28
N LYS A 52 -1.23 -6.13 -4.13
CA LYS A 52 -2.58 -6.49 -4.56
C LYS A 52 -3.46 -6.95 -3.38
N ALA A 53 -2.96 -7.83 -2.53
CA ALA A 53 -3.70 -8.32 -1.37
C ALA A 53 -4.07 -7.18 -0.40
N LEU A 54 -3.16 -6.24 -0.15
CA LEU A 54 -3.44 -5.10 0.74
C LEU A 54 -4.45 -4.13 0.12
N SER A 55 -4.47 -3.98 -1.21
CA SER A 55 -5.44 -3.11 -1.88
C SER A 55 -6.90 -3.53 -1.63
N ALA A 56 -7.15 -4.85 -1.64
CA ALA A 56 -8.44 -5.43 -1.32
C ALA A 56 -8.88 -5.21 0.14
N ILE A 57 -7.92 -4.97 1.06
CA ILE A 57 -8.20 -4.79 2.49
C ILE A 57 -8.44 -3.31 2.82
N PHE A 58 -7.69 -2.40 2.19
CA PHE A 58 -7.64 -0.99 2.59
C PHE A 58 -8.56 -0.04 1.80
N CYS A 59 -9.53 -0.56 1.03
CA CYS A 59 -10.42 0.25 0.19
C CYS A 59 -9.64 1.21 -0.73
N ILE A 60 -8.57 0.70 -1.33
CA ILE A 60 -7.75 1.43 -2.29
C ILE A 60 -7.65 0.60 -3.56
N ASP A 61 -7.79 1.24 -4.71
CA ASP A 61 -7.52 0.64 -6.00
C ASP A 61 -6.08 0.95 -6.42
N ILE A 62 -5.41 -0.02 -7.06
CA ILE A 62 -4.09 0.19 -7.68
C ILE A 62 -4.31 0.53 -9.15
N CYS A 63 -4.05 1.77 -9.53
CA CYS A 63 -4.14 2.23 -10.91
C CYS A 63 -2.89 1.86 -11.71
N ALA A 64 -1.72 1.95 -11.09
CA ALA A 64 -0.45 1.56 -11.67
C ALA A 64 0.55 1.21 -10.58
N TYR A 65 1.53 0.36 -10.90
CA TYR A 65 2.65 0.08 -10.00
C TYR A 65 3.95 -0.15 -10.79
N ALA A 66 5.07 0.19 -10.17
CA ALA A 66 6.40 -0.17 -10.64
C ALA A 66 7.24 -0.63 -9.44
N VAL A 67 7.83 -1.82 -9.53
CA VAL A 67 8.76 -2.35 -8.52
C VAL A 67 10.16 -2.29 -9.10
N MET A 68 11.07 -1.63 -8.40
CA MET A 68 12.49 -1.55 -8.76
C MET A 68 13.32 -2.23 -7.65
N SER A 69 14.62 -2.34 -7.87
CA SER A 69 15.50 -3.09 -6.96
C SER A 69 15.53 -2.52 -5.54
N ASN A 70 15.43 -1.19 -5.38
CA ASN A 70 15.50 -0.52 -4.08
C ASN A 70 14.29 0.36 -3.75
N HIS A 71 13.27 0.43 -4.60
CA HIS A 71 12.07 1.21 -4.33
C HIS A 71 10.89 0.73 -5.16
N TYR A 72 9.70 1.13 -4.77
CA TYR A 72 8.49 0.94 -5.57
C TYR A 72 7.70 2.24 -5.68
N HIS A 73 6.94 2.34 -6.76
CA HIS A 73 5.99 3.40 -7.03
C HIS A 73 4.60 2.78 -7.14
N LEU A 74 3.61 3.35 -6.45
CA LEU A 74 2.19 2.98 -6.59
C LEU A 74 1.38 4.22 -6.94
N VAL A 75 0.54 4.11 -7.96
CA VAL A 75 -0.54 5.07 -8.20
C VAL A 75 -1.80 4.44 -7.62
N LEU A 76 -2.31 5.04 -6.56
CA LEU A 76 -3.45 4.57 -5.78
C LEU A 76 -4.66 5.46 -6.05
N LYS A 77 -5.86 4.88 -5.93
CA LYS A 77 -7.12 5.62 -5.88
C LYS A 77 -7.89 5.22 -4.62
N ILE A 78 -8.34 6.20 -3.84
CA ILE A 78 -9.15 5.95 -2.64
C ILE A 78 -10.58 5.54 -3.05
N ASP A 79 -11.01 4.33 -2.71
CA ASP A 79 -12.39 3.88 -2.91
C ASP A 79 -13.28 4.34 -1.74
N ARG A 80 -13.84 5.55 -1.90
CA ARG A 80 -14.76 6.16 -0.93
C ARG A 80 -16.09 5.39 -0.79
N ARG A 81 -16.46 4.54 -1.78
CA ARG A 81 -17.70 3.77 -1.75
C ARG A 81 -17.52 2.49 -0.92
N GLN A 82 -16.46 1.72 -1.17
CA GLN A 82 -16.14 0.55 -0.34
C GLN A 82 -15.84 0.96 1.11
N GLY A 83 -15.09 2.04 1.33
CA GLY A 83 -14.75 2.52 2.67
C GLY A 83 -15.98 2.79 3.56
N LYS A 84 -17.10 3.26 2.98
CA LYS A 84 -18.35 3.44 3.71
C LYS A 84 -19.01 2.11 4.07
N ILE A 85 -18.94 1.11 3.19
CA ILE A 85 -19.52 -0.23 3.41
C ILE A 85 -18.78 -0.98 4.52
N VAL A 86 -17.43 -0.95 4.55
CA VAL A 86 -16.66 -1.64 5.59
C VAL A 86 -16.82 -0.98 6.96
N ASN A 87 -16.93 0.35 7.00
CA ASN A 87 -17.22 1.07 8.25
C ASN A 87 -18.65 0.80 8.74
N ALA A 88 -19.64 0.72 7.85
CA ALA A 88 -21.01 0.34 8.22
C ALA A 88 -21.11 -1.09 8.79
N LYS A 89 -20.34 -2.04 8.22
CA LYS A 89 -20.27 -3.43 8.75
C LYS A 89 -19.56 -3.53 10.10
N ARG A 90 -18.61 -2.64 10.42
CA ARG A 90 -17.93 -2.62 11.73
C ARG A 90 -18.80 -2.06 12.87
N HIS A 91 -19.84 -1.29 12.55
CA HIS A 91 -20.76 -0.74 13.55
C HIS A 91 -21.98 -1.63 13.85
N TYR A 92 -22.09 -2.81 13.24
CA TYR A 92 -23.18 -3.77 13.48
C TYR A 92 -22.66 -5.11 14.01
N GLN A 93 -22.16 -5.11 15.25
CA GLN A 93 -22.24 -6.28 16.12
C GLN A 93 -23.00 -5.84 17.37
N PRO A 94 -24.32 -6.13 17.48
CA PRO A 94 -24.96 -6.10 18.78
C PRO A 94 -24.28 -7.17 19.63
N LEU A 95 -23.89 -6.79 20.85
CA LEU A 95 -23.48 -7.71 21.89
C LEU A 95 -24.53 -8.81 22.00
N ALA A 96 -24.19 -10.02 21.53
CA ALA A 96 -24.97 -11.20 21.84
C ALA A 96 -24.85 -11.42 23.36
N SER A 97 -25.95 -11.16 24.04
CA SER A 97 -26.23 -11.57 25.40
C SER A 97 -26.09 -13.09 25.49
N ASN A 98 -25.01 -13.58 26.10
CA ASN A 98 -24.94 -14.97 26.52
C ASN A 98 -25.70 -15.14 27.84
N HIS A 99 -26.58 -16.14 27.82
CA HIS A 99 -27.19 -16.78 29.00
C HIS A 99 -26.11 -17.35 29.93
#